data_AF-A0A507EH03-F1
#
_entry.id   AF-A0A507EH03-F1
#
_cell.length_a   1.000
_cell.length_b   1.000
_cell.length_c   1.000
_cell.angle_alpha   90.00
_cell.angle_beta   90.00
_cell.angle_gamma   90.00
#
_symmetry.space_group_name_H-M   'P 1'
#
loop_
_entity.id
_entity.type
_entity.pdbx_description
1 polymer ?
#
loop_
_entity_poly.entity_id
_entity_poly.type
_entity_poly.pdbx_seq_one_letter_code
_entity_poly.pdbx_strand_id
1 'polypeptide(L)'
;MNNLFQSLEGKVREGVGKIAAVVQRQDSNSDSVSSAGGYLKDLTLGDYTLKPLDAVLFAGNDPVATFIKRITLHEVVPRIDRPFHELWTHAGILVDKTVLPLPFLEDGKMYLYESVFSGTVVGYTYSKVLPVDKNVPPGGCHLGPQIRDFEAVVDEGTVNVGICPLTSEQRRIVEEKFKENPNFLMEIYEQYKEFGYPLTNLLSVVASASDNLRDELDKFGQFAKKTFGAVGPVKKTVFCSEFISIIYKEIGLKTFTDNLPETFTPLEVEVAPEFGNRVYYAKEDGVSLMKHNKVKTGSFTTQAQKLIKSYAMSANWVQMKPGGGVPPGANAAGEDIDGKPLYIARVKIGSAYYLGKIRSDWTYPLVTYFDREVPINFGHEVLANLEDMKWVPGKGGEIPPKAVKAGMDDDGHYLYVARAVVGDSRGVLGIGKKSGAYAPGTVAPHLKSARIPFGGKEVREQIYDVLCHD
;
A
#
# COMPACT_ATOMS: atom_id res chain seq x y z
N MET A 1 41.77 29.70 13.04
CA MET A 1 40.74 28.79 12.52
C MET A 1 41.21 27.34 12.39
N ASN A 2 42.47 27.06 12.01
CA ASN A 2 42.95 25.67 11.87
C ASN A 2 43.14 24.88 13.19
N ASN A 3 43.39 25.55 14.33
CA ASN A 3 43.58 24.85 15.62
C ASN A 3 42.26 24.44 16.31
N LEU A 4 41.11 24.98 15.88
CA LEU A 4 39.80 24.58 16.40
C LEU A 4 39.28 23.31 15.70
N PHE A 5 39.60 23.13 14.42
CA PHE A 5 39.25 21.94 13.64
C PHE A 5 40.02 20.70 14.09
N GLN A 6 41.32 20.81 14.37
CA GLN A 6 42.11 19.67 14.87
C GLN A 6 41.69 19.23 16.29
N SER A 7 41.25 20.16 17.14
CA SER A 7 40.73 19.82 18.47
C SER A 7 39.35 19.13 18.42
N LEU A 8 38.55 19.38 17.37
CA LEU A 8 37.26 18.73 17.16
C LEU A 8 37.44 17.31 16.59
N GLU A 9 38.36 17.12 15.65
CA GLU A 9 38.68 15.78 15.09
C GLU A 9 39.26 14.83 16.14
N GLY A 10 40.09 15.33 17.06
CA GLY A 10 40.61 14.55 18.19
C GLY A 10 39.51 14.05 19.13
N LYS A 11 38.55 14.91 19.48
CA LYS A 11 37.43 14.57 20.37
C LYS A 11 36.40 13.63 19.71
N VAL A 12 36.22 13.74 18.40
CA VAL A 12 35.35 12.82 17.63
C VAL A 12 35.97 11.42 17.55
N ARG A 13 37.29 11.30 17.32
CA ARG A 13 37.97 9.99 17.33
C ARG A 13 37.94 9.31 18.70
N GLU A 14 38.08 10.08 19.78
CA GLU A 14 38.02 9.55 21.15
C GLU A 14 36.59 9.11 21.55
N GLY A 15 35.56 9.76 21.02
CA GLY A 15 34.15 9.36 21.17
C GLY A 15 33.80 8.08 20.40
N VAL A 16 34.32 7.93 19.18
CA VAL A 16 34.08 6.73 18.35
C VAL A 16 34.77 5.49 18.93
N GLY A 17 35.97 5.65 19.51
CA GLY A 17 36.68 4.56 20.18
C GLY A 17 35.96 3.99 21.42
N LYS A 18 35.24 4.83 22.17
CA LYS A 18 34.46 4.40 23.35
C LYS A 18 33.17 3.68 22.99
N ILE A 19 32.54 4.03 21.85
CA ILE A 19 31.32 3.36 21.36
C ILE A 19 31.67 1.96 20.84
N ALA A 20 32.79 1.79 20.12
CA ALA A 20 33.23 0.48 19.62
C ALA A 20 33.55 -0.51 20.76
N ALA A 21 34.06 -0.03 21.89
CA ALA A 21 34.37 -0.87 23.06
C ALA A 21 33.12 -1.30 23.87
N VAL A 22 32.01 -0.55 23.77
CA VAL A 22 30.73 -0.93 24.40
C VAL A 22 30.02 -2.00 23.56
N VAL A 23 30.12 -1.92 22.23
CA VAL A 23 29.55 -2.91 21.30
C VAL A 23 30.26 -4.27 21.42
N GLN A 24 31.58 -4.30 21.58
CA GLN A 24 32.32 -5.56 21.71
C GLN A 24 32.16 -6.28 23.06
N ARG A 25 31.60 -5.64 24.10
CA ARG A 25 31.37 -6.27 25.41
C ARG A 25 29.99 -6.90 25.57
N GLN A 26 29.08 -6.75 24.60
CA GLN A 26 27.75 -7.38 24.62
C GLN A 26 27.64 -8.67 23.78
N ASP A 27 28.67 -9.03 23.01
CA ASP A 27 28.68 -10.21 22.13
C ASP A 27 29.15 -11.53 22.79
N SER A 28 29.30 -11.59 24.12
CA SER A 28 29.76 -12.81 24.82
C SER A 28 28.67 -13.56 25.60
N ASN A 29 27.39 -13.39 25.26
CA ASN A 29 26.32 -14.27 25.75
C ASN A 29 25.37 -14.60 24.60
N SER A 30 25.75 -15.60 23.82
CA SER A 30 24.87 -16.23 22.84
C SER A 30 23.85 -17.11 23.56
N ASP A 31 22.59 -17.03 23.13
CA ASP A 31 21.74 -18.16 22.74
C ASP A 31 20.26 -17.78 22.85
N SER A 32 19.71 -17.08 21.83
CA SER A 32 18.26 -17.04 21.50
C SER A 32 17.86 -16.00 20.43
N VAL A 33 18.72 -15.65 19.47
CA VAL A 33 18.32 -14.73 18.38
C VAL A 33 18.77 -15.30 17.03
N SER A 34 18.01 -16.26 16.49
CA SER A 34 18.24 -16.81 15.14
C SER A 34 17.13 -16.48 14.13
N SER A 35 16.12 -15.69 14.49
CA SER A 35 15.02 -15.32 13.57
C SER A 35 15.06 -13.88 13.04
N ALA A 36 15.91 -12.99 13.58
CA ALA A 36 16.01 -11.60 13.13
C ALA A 36 17.00 -11.39 11.94
N GLY A 37 17.87 -12.36 11.68
CA GLY A 37 18.98 -12.23 10.72
C GLY A 37 18.61 -12.32 9.23
N GLY A 38 17.38 -12.77 8.90
CA GLY A 38 16.93 -12.90 7.51
C GLY A 38 16.47 -11.58 6.88
N TYR A 39 15.93 -10.65 7.68
CA TYR A 39 15.34 -9.39 7.19
C TYR A 39 16.36 -8.25 6.97
N LEU A 40 17.61 -8.43 7.43
CA LEU A 40 18.61 -7.36 7.46
C LEU A 40 19.61 -7.38 6.29
N LYS A 41 19.49 -8.29 5.33
CA LYS A 41 20.43 -8.40 4.20
C LYS A 41 20.13 -7.51 2.98
N ASP A 42 18.97 -6.85 2.92
CA ASP A 42 18.54 -6.15 1.69
C ASP A 42 18.74 -4.62 1.67
N LEU A 43 19.40 -4.02 2.67
CA LEU A 43 19.51 -2.55 2.75
C LEU A 43 20.79 -1.94 2.13
N THR A 44 21.45 -2.71 1.25
CA THR A 44 22.39 -2.18 0.24
C THR A 44 21.92 -2.55 -1.16
N LEU A 45 20.62 -2.51 -1.42
CA LEU A 45 20.09 -2.61 -2.77
C LEU A 45 20.63 -1.42 -3.58
N GLY A 46 21.52 -1.69 -4.53
CA GLY A 46 21.88 -0.73 -5.57
C GLY A 46 20.69 -0.47 -6.48
N ASP A 47 20.78 0.57 -7.31
CA ASP A 47 19.73 0.95 -8.27
C ASP A 47 19.14 -0.28 -8.99
N TYR A 48 17.82 -0.38 -9.01
CA TYR A 48 17.12 -1.46 -9.72
C TYR A 48 17.04 -1.10 -11.20
N THR A 49 17.49 -1.99 -12.08
CA THR A 49 17.36 -1.81 -13.53
C THR A 49 16.08 -2.49 -13.99
N LEU A 50 15.19 -1.71 -14.61
CA LEU A 50 13.91 -2.18 -15.14
C LEU A 50 14.10 -3.25 -16.19
N LYS A 51 13.15 -4.19 -16.23
CA LYS A 51 13.14 -5.26 -17.21
C LYS A 51 11.75 -5.37 -17.84
N PRO A 52 11.66 -5.74 -19.13
CA PRO A 52 10.37 -6.10 -19.73
C PRO A 52 9.63 -7.13 -18.89
N LEU A 53 8.31 -7.05 -18.83
CA LEU A 53 7.41 -7.85 -18.01
C LEU A 53 7.53 -7.67 -16.49
N ASP A 54 8.25 -6.66 -15.99
CA ASP A 54 7.96 -6.17 -14.63
C ASP A 54 6.52 -5.61 -14.61
N ALA A 55 5.75 -5.94 -13.58
CA ALA A 55 4.44 -5.35 -13.39
C ALA A 55 4.62 -3.92 -12.85
N VAL A 56 3.76 -3.02 -13.32
CA VAL A 56 3.71 -1.62 -12.89
C VAL A 56 2.37 -1.38 -12.24
N LEU A 57 2.36 -0.83 -11.04
CA LEU A 57 1.16 -0.54 -10.27
C LEU A 57 1.08 0.96 -9.96
N PHE A 58 -0.12 1.53 -10.03
CA PHE A 58 -0.37 2.95 -9.77
C PHE A 58 -1.37 3.13 -8.64
N ALA A 59 -1.08 4.04 -7.73
CA ALA A 59 -1.98 4.40 -6.63
C ALA A 59 -2.72 5.71 -6.94
N GLY A 60 -3.66 5.64 -7.88
CA GLY A 60 -4.44 6.79 -8.34
C GLY A 60 -5.30 7.42 -7.23
N ASN A 61 -5.62 8.70 -7.41
CA ASN A 61 -6.49 9.47 -6.51
C ASN A 61 -7.68 10.13 -7.22
N ASP A 62 -7.89 9.82 -8.50
CA ASP A 62 -9.06 10.28 -9.24
C ASP A 62 -10.35 9.54 -8.76
N PRO A 63 -11.55 9.95 -9.22
CA PRO A 63 -12.80 9.33 -8.78
C PRO A 63 -12.89 7.82 -9.05
N VAL A 64 -12.32 7.33 -10.16
CA VAL A 64 -12.30 5.89 -10.49
C VAL A 64 -11.33 5.17 -9.57
N ALA A 65 -10.13 5.71 -9.38
CA ALA A 65 -9.16 5.13 -8.47
C ALA A 65 -9.65 5.08 -7.02
N THR A 66 -10.26 6.16 -6.52
CA THR A 66 -10.86 6.22 -5.18
C THR A 66 -11.91 5.13 -5.00
N PHE A 67 -12.73 4.91 -6.01
CA PHE A 67 -13.74 3.86 -6.01
C PHE A 67 -13.11 2.45 -5.95
N ILE A 68 -12.07 2.20 -6.75
CA ILE A 68 -11.31 0.93 -6.72
C ILE A 68 -10.72 0.70 -5.32
N LYS A 69 -10.07 1.71 -4.71
CA LYS A 69 -9.52 1.61 -3.33
C LYS A 69 -10.58 1.14 -2.33
N ARG A 70 -11.79 1.68 -2.38
CA ARG A 70 -12.88 1.33 -1.45
C ARG A 70 -13.37 -0.09 -1.61
N ILE A 71 -13.55 -0.54 -2.86
CA ILE A 71 -13.92 -1.92 -3.14
C ILE A 71 -12.81 -2.86 -2.68
N THR A 72 -11.57 -2.62 -3.10
CA THR A 72 -10.41 -3.44 -2.73
C THR A 72 -10.30 -3.58 -1.21
N LEU A 73 -10.54 -2.50 -0.48
CA LEU A 73 -10.54 -2.50 0.97
C LEU A 73 -11.66 -3.34 1.60
N HIS A 74 -12.83 -3.44 0.95
CA HIS A 74 -13.96 -4.23 1.43
C HIS A 74 -13.84 -5.72 1.06
N GLU A 75 -13.46 -6.01 -0.18
CA GLU A 75 -13.56 -7.36 -0.75
C GLU A 75 -12.23 -8.11 -0.76
N VAL A 76 -11.11 -7.41 -0.93
CA VAL A 76 -9.80 -8.02 -1.19
C VAL A 76 -8.93 -8.01 0.06
N VAL A 77 -8.77 -6.85 0.71
CA VAL A 77 -7.91 -6.71 1.90
C VAL A 77 -8.26 -7.71 3.02
N PRO A 78 -9.54 -8.01 3.30
CA PRO A 78 -9.87 -9.04 4.29
C PRO A 78 -9.47 -10.47 3.90
N ARG A 79 -9.24 -10.74 2.61
CA ARG A 79 -8.96 -12.10 2.08
C ARG A 79 -7.48 -12.36 1.84
N ILE A 80 -6.65 -11.32 1.79
CA ILE A 80 -5.20 -11.46 1.61
C ILE A 80 -4.52 -11.81 2.94
N ASP A 81 -3.62 -12.79 2.89
CA ASP A 81 -2.81 -13.28 4.00
C ASP A 81 -1.34 -12.85 3.92
N ARG A 82 -1.03 -11.95 2.98
CA ARG A 82 0.30 -11.37 2.75
C ARG A 82 0.30 -9.86 2.92
N PRO A 83 1.40 -9.28 3.46
CA PRO A 83 1.57 -7.85 3.51
C PRO A 83 1.55 -7.24 2.12
N PHE A 84 1.12 -5.99 2.05
CA PHE A 84 1.10 -5.20 0.83
C PHE A 84 1.57 -3.77 1.10
N HIS A 85 1.91 -3.05 0.04
CA HIS A 85 2.54 -1.73 0.15
C HIS A 85 1.54 -0.60 0.02
N GLU A 86 0.55 -0.72 -0.86
CA GLU A 86 -0.42 0.35 -1.11
C GLU A 86 -1.75 -0.18 -1.66
N LEU A 87 -2.83 0.59 -1.58
CA LEU A 87 -4.04 0.30 -2.34
C LEU A 87 -3.86 0.72 -3.80
N TRP A 88 -3.29 -0.19 -4.60
CA TRP A 88 -3.12 -0.01 -6.03
C TRP A 88 -4.47 0.00 -6.76
N THR A 89 -4.60 0.92 -7.72
CA THR A 89 -5.86 1.15 -8.45
C THR A 89 -5.75 0.87 -9.93
N HIS A 90 -4.53 0.73 -10.44
CA HIS A 90 -4.29 0.46 -11.84
C HIS A 90 -3.01 -0.36 -12.02
N ALA A 91 -2.97 -1.16 -13.08
CA ALA A 91 -1.87 -2.08 -13.38
C ALA A 91 -1.49 -2.04 -14.87
N GLY A 92 -0.20 -2.19 -15.12
CA GLY A 92 0.40 -2.35 -16.44
C GLY A 92 1.59 -3.29 -16.39
N ILE A 93 2.25 -3.50 -17.52
CA ILE A 93 3.56 -4.18 -17.59
C ILE A 93 4.54 -3.34 -18.38
N LEU A 94 5.83 -3.48 -18.07
CA LEU A 94 6.88 -2.92 -18.89
C LEU A 94 7.07 -3.75 -20.16
N VAL A 95 7.27 -3.08 -21.28
CA VAL A 95 7.65 -3.70 -22.55
C VAL A 95 8.73 -2.87 -23.21
N ASP A 96 9.52 -3.51 -24.05
CA ASP A 96 10.42 -2.83 -24.97
C ASP A 96 10.35 -3.55 -26.33
N LYS A 97 11.13 -3.03 -27.28
CA LYS A 97 11.18 -3.59 -28.63
C LYS A 97 11.72 -5.02 -28.70
N THR A 98 12.44 -5.49 -27.67
CA THR A 98 13.00 -6.84 -27.65
C THR A 98 11.93 -7.91 -27.42
N VAL A 99 10.90 -7.57 -26.65
CA VAL A 99 9.75 -8.46 -26.38
C VAL A 99 8.51 -8.13 -27.22
N LEU A 100 8.43 -6.91 -27.75
CA LEU A 100 7.31 -6.43 -28.55
C LEU A 100 7.85 -5.62 -29.75
N PRO A 101 8.28 -6.27 -30.85
CA PRO A 101 9.04 -5.63 -31.94
C PRO A 101 8.17 -4.77 -32.88
N LEU A 102 7.50 -3.76 -32.32
CA LEU A 102 6.71 -2.79 -33.07
C LEU A 102 7.61 -1.70 -33.68
N PRO A 103 7.35 -1.27 -34.93
CA PRO A 103 8.26 -0.39 -35.68
C PRO A 103 8.40 1.02 -35.08
N PHE A 104 7.40 1.48 -34.33
CA PHE A 104 7.40 2.79 -33.67
C PHE A 104 8.08 2.79 -32.30
N LEU A 105 8.52 1.63 -31.79
CA LEU A 105 9.26 1.58 -30.53
C LEU A 105 10.76 1.82 -30.76
N GLU A 106 11.30 2.72 -29.95
CA GLU A 106 12.73 3.06 -29.90
C GLU A 106 13.56 1.94 -29.23
N ASP A 107 14.76 1.68 -29.76
CA ASP A 107 15.67 0.67 -29.21
C ASP A 107 16.16 1.08 -27.81
N GLY A 108 16.07 0.17 -26.84
CA GLY A 108 16.55 0.39 -25.48
C GLY A 108 15.66 1.29 -24.61
N LYS A 109 14.49 1.73 -25.10
CA LYS A 109 13.52 2.51 -24.32
C LYS A 109 12.43 1.61 -23.73
N MET A 110 12.05 1.87 -22.48
CA MET A 110 10.95 1.18 -21.80
C MET A 110 9.61 1.87 -22.08
N TYR A 111 8.60 1.07 -22.35
CA TYR A 111 7.22 1.48 -22.55
C TYR A 111 6.31 0.77 -21.56
N LEU A 112 5.17 1.38 -21.29
CA LEU A 112 4.11 0.83 -20.46
C LEU A 112 3.05 0.23 -21.37
N TYR A 113 2.76 -1.05 -21.21
CA TYR A 113 1.65 -1.71 -21.88
C TYR A 113 0.54 -2.04 -20.87
N GLU A 114 -0.64 -1.48 -21.10
CA GLU A 114 -1.72 -1.47 -20.12
C GLU A 114 -3.07 -1.29 -20.81
N SER A 115 -4.16 -1.58 -20.08
CA SER A 115 -5.52 -1.21 -20.47
C SER A 115 -6.01 -0.10 -19.57
N VAL A 116 -6.23 1.12 -20.08
CA VAL A 116 -6.58 2.30 -19.25
C VAL A 116 -7.29 3.38 -20.06
N PHE A 117 -7.77 4.43 -19.38
CA PHE A 117 -8.16 5.69 -19.98
C PHE A 117 -6.96 6.66 -20.07
N SER A 118 -6.73 7.27 -21.24
CA SER A 118 -5.72 8.33 -21.43
C SER A 118 -6.31 9.52 -22.22
N GLY A 119 -5.78 10.73 -22.01
CA GLY A 119 -6.28 11.96 -22.63
C GLY A 119 -7.29 12.73 -21.79
N THR A 120 -8.13 13.54 -22.45
CA THR A 120 -9.08 14.47 -21.81
C THR A 120 -10.53 14.16 -22.19
N VAL A 121 -11.42 14.10 -21.20
CA VAL A 121 -12.87 13.92 -21.43
C VAL A 121 -13.66 14.79 -20.47
N VAL A 122 -14.70 15.47 -20.98
CA VAL A 122 -15.56 16.40 -20.23
C VAL A 122 -14.76 17.41 -19.37
N GLY A 123 -13.62 17.90 -19.88
CA GLY A 123 -12.77 18.88 -19.19
C GLY A 123 -11.87 18.31 -18.08
N TYR A 124 -11.90 17.00 -17.84
CA TYR A 124 -10.97 16.33 -16.94
C TYR A 124 -9.89 15.60 -17.75
N THR A 125 -8.62 15.92 -17.48
CA THR A 125 -7.47 15.26 -18.10
C THR A 125 -6.98 14.14 -17.20
N TYR A 126 -7.15 12.89 -17.64
CA TYR A 126 -6.66 11.70 -16.94
C TYR A 126 -5.16 11.52 -17.12
N SER A 127 -4.67 11.74 -18.35
CA SER A 127 -3.25 11.66 -18.67
C SER A 127 -2.96 12.56 -19.87
N LYS A 128 -1.82 13.24 -19.86
CA LYS A 128 -1.35 14.02 -21.02
C LYS A 128 -0.45 13.19 -21.92
N VAL A 129 0.10 12.10 -21.40
CA VAL A 129 0.87 11.14 -22.17
C VAL A 129 -0.08 10.24 -22.94
N LEU A 130 -0.17 10.50 -24.25
CA LEU A 130 -1.03 9.76 -25.16
C LEU A 130 -0.33 8.48 -25.67
N PRO A 131 -1.10 7.47 -26.08
CA PRO A 131 -0.55 6.24 -26.63
C PRO A 131 0.23 6.45 -27.91
N VAL A 132 1.34 5.72 -28.05
CA VAL A 132 2.21 5.75 -29.23
C VAL A 132 1.71 4.83 -30.35
N ASP A 133 0.82 3.89 -30.00
CA ASP A 133 0.25 2.90 -30.91
C ASP A 133 -1.14 3.28 -31.45
N LYS A 134 -1.67 4.45 -31.06
CA LYS A 134 -2.99 4.95 -31.48
C LYS A 134 -2.91 6.37 -32.02
N ASN A 135 -3.72 6.67 -33.03
CA ASN A 135 -3.89 8.03 -33.50
C ASN A 135 -4.97 8.75 -32.68
N VAL A 136 -4.55 9.48 -31.64
CA VAL A 136 -5.44 10.26 -30.77
C VAL A 136 -5.38 11.74 -31.20
N PRO A 137 -6.50 12.36 -31.61
CA PRO A 137 -6.50 13.76 -32.03
C PRO A 137 -6.17 14.70 -30.85
N PRO A 138 -5.68 15.92 -31.11
CA PRO A 138 -5.44 16.92 -30.06
C PRO A 138 -6.69 17.17 -29.21
N GLY A 139 -6.54 17.03 -27.88
CA GLY A 139 -7.66 17.15 -26.93
C GLY A 139 -8.59 15.93 -26.89
N GLY A 140 -8.28 14.86 -27.63
CA GLY A 140 -8.99 13.59 -27.59
C GLY A 140 -8.60 12.69 -26.42
N CYS A 141 -9.11 11.47 -26.46
CA CYS A 141 -8.83 10.43 -25.48
C CYS A 141 -8.82 9.04 -26.13
N HIS A 142 -8.17 8.08 -25.47
CA HIS A 142 -8.24 6.66 -25.78
C HIS A 142 -8.64 5.86 -24.55
N LEU A 143 -9.36 4.75 -24.76
CA LEU A 143 -9.89 3.91 -23.70
C LEU A 143 -9.74 2.43 -24.05
N GLY A 144 -8.85 1.73 -23.35
CA GLY A 144 -8.57 0.31 -23.56
C GLY A 144 -7.06 0.01 -23.60
N PRO A 145 -6.68 -1.17 -24.12
CA PRO A 145 -5.28 -1.55 -24.32
C PRO A 145 -4.52 -0.53 -25.17
N GLN A 146 -3.33 -0.17 -24.71
CA GLN A 146 -2.49 0.86 -25.31
C GLN A 146 -1.05 0.80 -24.82
N ILE A 147 -0.13 1.37 -25.61
CA ILE A 147 1.29 1.46 -25.27
C ILE A 147 1.66 2.93 -25.08
N ARG A 148 2.30 3.26 -23.95
CA ARG A 148 2.71 4.64 -23.61
C ARG A 148 4.19 4.70 -23.22
N ASP A 149 4.77 5.89 -23.37
CA ASP A 149 6.13 6.17 -22.89
C ASP A 149 6.16 6.07 -21.35
N PHE A 150 6.87 5.07 -20.81
CA PHE A 150 6.82 4.79 -19.38
C PHE A 150 7.44 5.90 -18.54
N GLU A 151 8.60 6.44 -18.93
CA GLU A 151 9.27 7.52 -18.18
C GLU A 151 8.40 8.78 -18.17
N ALA A 152 7.78 9.12 -19.31
CA ALA A 152 6.85 10.24 -19.38
C ALA A 152 5.60 10.03 -18.52
N VAL A 153 5.04 8.81 -18.48
CA VAL A 153 3.90 8.48 -17.61
C VAL A 153 4.30 8.57 -16.14
N VAL A 154 5.49 8.09 -15.76
CA VAL A 154 5.97 8.21 -14.38
C VAL A 154 6.15 9.67 -14.02
N ASP A 155 6.72 10.50 -14.89
CA ASP A 155 6.97 11.91 -14.58
C ASP A 155 5.68 12.73 -14.50
N GLU A 156 4.59 12.29 -15.13
CA GLU A 156 3.28 12.94 -15.00
C GLU A 156 2.64 12.75 -13.61
N GLY A 157 1.84 13.74 -13.19
CA GLY A 157 1.06 13.65 -11.95
C GLY A 157 1.88 13.54 -10.67
N THR A 158 1.20 13.17 -9.58
CA THR A 158 1.78 13.11 -8.22
C THR A 158 1.53 11.76 -7.53
N VAL A 159 1.02 10.77 -8.26
CA VAL A 159 0.62 9.47 -7.70
C VAL A 159 1.83 8.55 -7.55
N ASN A 160 1.78 7.64 -6.59
CA ASN A 160 2.82 6.63 -6.42
C ASN A 160 2.77 5.62 -7.58
N VAL A 161 3.95 5.22 -8.03
CA VAL A 161 4.14 4.21 -9.08
C VAL A 161 5.09 3.15 -8.57
N GLY A 162 4.56 1.95 -8.35
CA GLY A 162 5.31 0.77 -7.90
C GLY A 162 5.71 -0.14 -9.06
N ILE A 163 6.90 -0.71 -8.98
CA ILE A 163 7.41 -1.72 -9.90
C ILE A 163 7.55 -3.03 -9.13
N CYS A 164 6.84 -4.06 -9.59
CA CYS A 164 6.82 -5.39 -8.99
C CYS A 164 7.60 -6.35 -9.91
N PRO A 165 8.87 -6.64 -9.59
CA PRO A 165 9.67 -7.47 -10.46
C PRO A 165 9.52 -8.95 -10.15
N LEU A 166 9.40 -9.72 -11.22
CA LEU A 166 9.40 -11.18 -11.15
C LEU A 166 10.64 -11.68 -10.39
N THR A 167 10.46 -12.71 -9.57
CA THR A 167 11.59 -13.39 -8.93
C THR A 167 12.50 -14.02 -9.97
N SER A 168 13.75 -14.29 -9.61
CA SER A 168 14.74 -14.89 -10.52
C SER A 168 14.30 -16.25 -11.08
N GLU A 169 13.45 -16.98 -10.34
CA GLU A 169 12.86 -18.24 -10.80
C GLU A 169 11.82 -17.99 -11.89
N GLN A 170 10.86 -17.09 -11.65
CA GLN A 170 9.80 -16.78 -12.63
C GLN A 170 10.36 -16.12 -13.89
N ARG A 171 11.47 -15.39 -13.76
CA ARG A 171 12.20 -14.83 -14.91
C ARG A 171 12.70 -15.91 -15.88
N ARG A 172 13.08 -17.09 -15.40
CA ARG A 172 13.51 -18.19 -16.27
C ARG A 172 12.34 -18.74 -17.09
N ILE A 173 11.16 -18.84 -16.50
CA ILE A 173 9.94 -19.27 -17.20
C ILE A 173 9.59 -18.29 -18.32
N VAL A 174 9.70 -16.99 -18.05
CA VAL A 174 9.54 -15.95 -19.08
C VAL A 174 10.55 -16.14 -20.22
N GLU A 175 11.83 -16.32 -19.90
CA GLU A 175 12.88 -16.52 -20.90
C GLU A 175 12.65 -17.79 -21.74
N GLU A 176 12.17 -18.87 -21.14
CA GLU A 176 11.78 -20.10 -21.83
C GLU A 176 10.59 -19.86 -22.76
N LYS A 177 9.55 -19.16 -22.29
CA LYS A 177 8.39 -18.79 -23.12
C LYS A 177 8.78 -18.00 -24.37
N PHE A 178 9.69 -17.03 -24.25
CA PHE A 178 10.17 -16.25 -25.40
C PHE A 178 11.08 -17.07 -26.33
N LYS A 179 11.80 -18.08 -25.83
CA LYS A 179 12.54 -19.02 -26.69
C LYS A 179 11.59 -19.90 -27.50
N GLU A 180 10.49 -20.33 -26.90
CA GLU A 180 9.49 -21.18 -27.53
C GLU A 180 8.61 -20.42 -28.53
N ASN A 181 8.10 -19.25 -28.14
CA ASN A 181 7.34 -18.36 -29.01
C ASN A 181 7.80 -16.90 -28.85
N PRO A 182 8.76 -16.44 -29.67
CA PRO A 182 9.23 -15.05 -29.65
C PRO A 182 8.15 -14.01 -29.96
N ASN A 183 7.04 -14.41 -30.60
CA ASN A 183 5.98 -13.52 -31.06
C ASN A 183 4.73 -13.53 -30.17
N PHE A 184 4.71 -14.28 -29.05
CA PHE A 184 3.47 -14.44 -28.28
C PHE A 184 2.90 -13.08 -27.80
N LEU A 185 3.76 -12.14 -27.42
CA LEU A 185 3.30 -10.82 -26.97
C LEU A 185 2.76 -9.98 -28.14
N MET A 186 3.28 -10.18 -29.36
CA MET A 186 2.70 -9.62 -30.59
C MET A 186 1.33 -10.23 -30.89
N GLU A 187 1.14 -11.54 -30.68
CA GLU A 187 -0.17 -12.20 -30.83
C GLU A 187 -1.20 -11.61 -29.86
N ILE A 188 -0.81 -11.43 -28.59
CA ILE A 188 -1.66 -10.75 -27.59
C ILE A 188 -1.95 -9.30 -28.01
N TYR A 189 -0.94 -8.56 -28.48
CA TYR A 189 -1.14 -7.20 -28.97
C TYR A 189 -2.17 -7.15 -30.11
N GLU A 190 -2.01 -7.98 -31.13
CA GLU A 190 -2.93 -8.04 -32.27
C GLU A 190 -4.36 -8.43 -31.85
N GLN A 191 -4.49 -9.33 -30.86
CA GLN A 191 -5.77 -9.77 -30.34
C GLN A 191 -6.50 -8.68 -29.55
N TYR A 192 -5.79 -7.91 -28.71
CA TYR A 192 -6.40 -7.02 -27.72
C TYR A 192 -6.35 -5.54 -28.09
N LYS A 193 -5.56 -5.11 -29.09
CA LYS A 193 -5.39 -3.69 -29.43
C LYS A 193 -6.69 -2.94 -29.75
N GLU A 194 -7.75 -3.61 -30.18
CA GLU A 194 -9.06 -2.99 -30.50
C GLU A 194 -10.09 -3.12 -29.36
N PHE A 195 -9.69 -3.65 -28.20
CA PHE A 195 -10.59 -3.76 -27.04
C PHE A 195 -10.78 -2.41 -26.36
N GLY A 196 -11.91 -2.26 -25.67
CA GLY A 196 -12.20 -1.12 -24.81
C GLY A 196 -11.88 -1.40 -23.35
N TYR A 197 -12.31 -0.49 -22.48
CA TYR A 197 -12.18 -0.63 -21.03
C TYR A 197 -13.57 -0.72 -20.35
N PRO A 198 -13.75 -1.56 -19.33
CA PRO A 198 -15.06 -1.88 -18.76
C PRO A 198 -15.60 -0.81 -17.78
N LEU A 199 -15.66 0.48 -18.15
CA LEU A 199 -16.02 1.56 -17.21
C LEU A 199 -17.42 1.41 -16.57
N THR A 200 -18.39 0.88 -17.30
CA THR A 200 -19.76 0.67 -16.80
C THR A 200 -19.94 -0.66 -16.07
N ASN A 201 -18.95 -1.56 -16.15
CA ASN A 201 -19.02 -2.91 -15.59
C ASN A 201 -17.81 -3.28 -14.72
N LEU A 202 -17.02 -2.28 -14.28
CA LEU A 202 -16.01 -2.45 -13.22
C LEU A 202 -16.60 -3.15 -11.98
N LEU A 203 -17.92 -2.99 -11.80
CA LEU A 203 -18.69 -3.60 -10.74
C LEU A 203 -18.79 -5.12 -10.89
N SER A 204 -18.97 -5.70 -12.09
CA SER A 204 -19.09 -7.17 -12.20
C SER A 204 -17.79 -7.90 -11.85
N VAL A 205 -16.65 -7.19 -11.92
CA VAL A 205 -15.33 -7.72 -11.58
C VAL A 205 -15.16 -7.86 -10.07
N VAL A 206 -15.93 -7.12 -9.25
CA VAL A 206 -15.74 -7.12 -7.78
C VAL A 206 -17.03 -7.10 -6.95
N ALA A 207 -18.22 -7.06 -7.56
CA ALA A 207 -19.49 -6.98 -6.85
C ALA A 207 -20.16 -8.36 -6.74
N SER A 208 -19.95 -9.00 -5.58
CA SER A 208 -21.02 -9.76 -4.96
C SER A 208 -21.11 -9.41 -3.47
N ALA A 209 -22.26 -8.86 -3.08
CA ALA A 209 -22.82 -8.84 -1.72
C ALA A 209 -22.15 -7.95 -0.64
N SER A 210 -22.50 -6.66 -0.61
CA SER A 210 -22.54 -5.88 0.64
C SER A 210 -23.44 -4.65 0.51
N ASP A 211 -24.40 -4.49 1.42
CA ASP A 211 -25.27 -3.29 1.50
C ASP A 211 -24.46 -2.00 1.70
N ASN A 212 -23.24 -2.10 2.26
CA ASN A 212 -22.36 -0.94 2.51
C ASN A 212 -21.74 -0.34 1.24
N LEU A 213 -21.68 -1.08 0.14
CA LEU A 213 -21.13 -0.59 -1.13
C LEU A 213 -22.19 -0.04 -2.07
N ARG A 214 -23.48 -0.32 -1.84
CA ARG A 214 -24.59 0.00 -2.75
C ARG A 214 -24.65 1.48 -3.14
N ASP A 215 -24.56 2.37 -2.16
CA ASP A 215 -24.56 3.82 -2.40
C ASP A 215 -23.35 4.28 -3.23
N GLU A 216 -22.20 3.63 -3.06
CA GLU A 216 -20.98 3.94 -3.81
C GLU A 216 -21.09 3.44 -5.25
N LEU A 217 -21.64 2.24 -5.43
CA LEU A 217 -21.95 1.65 -6.73
C LEU A 217 -22.91 2.54 -7.53
N ASP A 218 -23.98 3.03 -6.89
CA ASP A 218 -24.96 3.91 -7.54
C ASP A 218 -24.35 5.26 -7.93
N LYS A 219 -23.55 5.87 -7.03
CA LYS A 219 -22.82 7.13 -7.32
C LYS A 219 -21.83 6.95 -8.46
N PHE A 220 -21.07 5.86 -8.45
CA PHE A 220 -20.11 5.57 -9.51
C PHE A 220 -20.80 5.31 -10.84
N GLY A 221 -21.91 4.56 -10.86
CA GLY A 221 -22.69 4.31 -12.08
C GLY A 221 -23.22 5.60 -12.71
N GLN A 222 -23.71 6.54 -11.90
CA GLN A 222 -24.14 7.87 -12.36
C GLN A 222 -22.97 8.69 -12.92
N PHE A 223 -21.82 8.69 -12.22
CA PHE A 223 -20.60 9.34 -12.68
C PHE A 223 -20.13 8.76 -14.02
N ALA A 224 -20.02 7.44 -14.11
CA ALA A 224 -19.54 6.74 -15.31
C ALA A 224 -20.44 7.03 -16.52
N LYS A 225 -21.76 6.99 -16.34
CA LYS A 225 -22.73 7.32 -17.39
C LYS A 225 -22.61 8.78 -17.85
N LYS A 226 -22.38 9.72 -16.95
CA LYS A 226 -22.25 11.15 -17.27
C LYS A 226 -20.93 11.46 -17.98
N THR A 227 -19.82 10.89 -17.52
CA THR A 227 -18.47 11.21 -18.00
C THR A 227 -18.13 10.44 -19.28
N PHE A 228 -18.55 9.18 -19.37
CA PHE A 228 -18.13 8.26 -20.43
C PHE A 228 -19.28 7.75 -21.31
N GLY A 229 -20.54 8.16 -21.06
CA GLY A 229 -21.69 7.71 -21.84
C GLY A 229 -21.68 8.07 -23.33
N ALA A 230 -20.80 9.00 -23.73
CA ALA A 230 -20.55 9.37 -25.13
C ALA A 230 -19.48 8.50 -25.82
N VAL A 231 -18.69 7.73 -25.05
CA VAL A 231 -17.76 6.75 -25.59
C VAL A 231 -18.60 5.55 -26.02
N GLY A 232 -18.77 5.38 -27.34
CA GLY A 232 -19.70 4.41 -27.92
C GLY A 232 -19.51 2.98 -27.41
N PRO A 233 -20.52 2.10 -27.55
CA PRO A 233 -20.48 0.76 -26.98
C PRO A 233 -19.35 -0.06 -27.60
N VAL A 234 -18.34 -0.39 -26.80
CA VAL A 234 -17.28 -1.31 -27.22
C VAL A 234 -17.75 -2.74 -26.93
N LYS A 235 -17.75 -3.61 -27.96
CA LYS A 235 -18.29 -4.97 -27.87
C LYS A 235 -17.45 -5.90 -26.96
N LYS A 236 -16.17 -5.59 -26.76
CA LYS A 236 -15.24 -6.35 -25.92
C LYS A 236 -14.40 -5.38 -25.09
N THR A 237 -14.23 -5.68 -23.80
CA THR A 237 -13.50 -4.84 -22.86
C THR A 237 -12.57 -5.69 -22.02
N VAL A 238 -11.48 -5.10 -21.54
CA VAL A 238 -10.55 -5.78 -20.62
C VAL A 238 -10.08 -4.80 -19.56
N PHE A 239 -10.19 -5.19 -18.29
CA PHE A 239 -9.72 -4.39 -17.17
C PHE A 239 -8.19 -4.42 -17.07
N CYS A 240 -7.58 -3.45 -16.35
CA CYS A 240 -6.13 -3.32 -16.30
C CYS A 240 -5.42 -4.56 -15.74
N SER A 241 -5.79 -5.00 -14.53
CA SER A 241 -5.21 -6.18 -13.89
C SER A 241 -5.62 -7.48 -14.58
N GLU A 242 -6.84 -7.56 -15.14
CA GLU A 242 -7.25 -8.68 -16.00
C GLU A 242 -6.32 -8.82 -17.21
N PHE A 243 -6.01 -7.70 -17.88
CA PHE A 243 -5.13 -7.70 -19.05
C PHE A 243 -3.72 -8.21 -18.70
N ILE A 244 -3.19 -7.76 -17.56
CA ILE A 244 -1.88 -8.21 -17.09
C ILE A 244 -1.91 -9.70 -16.69
N SER A 245 -2.98 -10.14 -16.03
CA SER A 245 -3.17 -11.53 -15.65
C SER A 245 -3.30 -12.45 -16.86
N ILE A 246 -3.91 -12.00 -17.98
CA ILE A 246 -3.91 -12.74 -19.25
C ILE A 246 -2.48 -12.97 -19.74
N ILE A 247 -1.64 -11.93 -19.74
CA ILE A 247 -0.26 -12.05 -20.21
C ILE A 247 0.54 -13.02 -19.35
N TYR A 248 0.45 -12.91 -18.02
CA TYR A 248 1.16 -13.82 -17.12
C TYR A 248 0.62 -15.25 -17.14
N LYS A 249 -0.68 -15.43 -17.38
CA LYS A 249 -1.28 -16.74 -17.63
C LYS A 249 -0.74 -17.38 -18.89
N GLU A 250 -0.65 -16.64 -19.99
CA GLU A 250 -0.08 -17.13 -21.27
C GLU A 250 1.41 -17.48 -21.14
N ILE A 251 2.14 -16.76 -20.29
CA ILE A 251 3.53 -17.11 -19.92
C ILE A 251 3.60 -18.44 -19.15
N GLY A 252 2.55 -18.81 -18.42
CA GLY A 252 2.50 -20.03 -17.60
C GLY A 252 2.85 -19.80 -16.13
N LEU A 253 2.70 -18.57 -15.61
CA LEU A 253 2.94 -18.27 -14.21
C LEU A 253 1.81 -18.82 -13.32
N LYS A 254 2.17 -19.61 -12.31
CA LYS A 254 1.25 -20.51 -11.60
C LYS A 254 0.02 -19.83 -11.01
N THR A 255 0.19 -18.71 -10.31
CA THR A 255 -0.94 -17.97 -9.70
C THR A 255 -1.94 -17.53 -10.76
N PHE A 256 -1.45 -17.14 -11.94
CA PHE A 256 -2.26 -16.64 -13.05
C PHE A 256 -2.85 -17.78 -13.90
N THR A 257 -2.23 -18.97 -13.93
CA THR A 257 -2.82 -20.15 -14.57
C THR A 257 -3.91 -20.81 -13.72
N ASP A 258 -3.74 -20.77 -12.39
CA ASP A 258 -4.65 -21.42 -11.44
C ASP A 258 -5.95 -20.63 -11.22
N ASN A 259 -5.99 -19.37 -11.64
CA ASN A 259 -7.11 -18.47 -11.43
C ASN A 259 -7.61 -17.88 -12.76
N LEU A 260 -8.81 -17.33 -12.72
CA LEU A 260 -9.40 -16.63 -13.86
C LEU A 260 -8.83 -15.20 -13.92
N PRO A 261 -8.36 -14.70 -15.07
CA PRO A 261 -7.76 -13.37 -15.15
C PRO A 261 -8.65 -12.24 -14.64
N GLU A 262 -9.96 -12.34 -14.86
CA GLU A 262 -10.96 -11.37 -14.42
C GLU A 262 -11.14 -11.29 -12.91
N THR A 263 -10.58 -12.20 -12.11
CA THR A 263 -10.67 -12.14 -10.65
C THR A 263 -9.57 -11.31 -10.00
N PHE A 264 -8.57 -10.86 -10.77
CA PHE A 264 -7.45 -10.12 -10.21
C PHE A 264 -7.74 -8.62 -10.13
N THR A 265 -7.56 -8.05 -8.94
CA THR A 265 -7.36 -6.61 -8.74
C THR A 265 -5.87 -6.24 -8.83
N PRO A 266 -5.52 -4.95 -9.00
CA PRO A 266 -4.12 -4.51 -8.97
C PRO A 266 -3.40 -4.88 -7.66
N LEU A 267 -4.11 -4.91 -6.54
CA LEU A 267 -3.56 -5.37 -5.26
C LEU A 267 -3.24 -6.87 -5.27
N GLU A 268 -4.09 -7.71 -5.85
CA GLU A 268 -3.84 -9.14 -5.99
C GLU A 268 -2.66 -9.45 -6.93
N VAL A 269 -2.40 -8.58 -7.92
CA VAL A 269 -1.17 -8.63 -8.70
C VAL A 269 0.04 -8.38 -7.81
N GLU A 270 0.03 -7.36 -6.94
CA GLU A 270 1.17 -7.07 -6.04
C GLU A 270 1.53 -8.26 -5.15
N VAL A 271 0.53 -8.86 -4.50
CA VAL A 271 0.76 -9.91 -3.48
C VAL A 271 1.00 -11.30 -4.08
N ALA A 272 0.94 -11.43 -5.41
CA ALA A 272 1.22 -12.67 -6.10
C ALA A 272 2.66 -13.15 -5.79
N PRO A 273 2.84 -14.44 -5.43
CA PRO A 273 4.15 -14.97 -5.02
C PRO A 273 5.25 -14.79 -6.08
N GLU A 274 4.88 -14.67 -7.35
CA GLU A 274 5.77 -14.46 -8.48
C GLU A 274 6.61 -13.19 -8.39
N PHE A 275 6.18 -12.19 -7.61
CA PHE A 275 6.92 -10.94 -7.39
C PHE A 275 7.72 -10.92 -6.08
N GLY A 276 7.47 -11.89 -5.19
CA GLY A 276 8.19 -12.04 -3.93
C GLY A 276 7.96 -10.92 -2.91
N ASN A 277 6.80 -10.25 -2.96
CA ASN A 277 6.46 -9.12 -2.08
C ASN A 277 7.50 -7.98 -2.14
N ARG A 278 7.98 -7.66 -3.36
CA ARG A 278 8.96 -6.59 -3.60
C ARG A 278 8.33 -5.52 -4.48
N VAL A 279 8.37 -4.28 -4.00
CA VAL A 279 7.95 -3.10 -4.77
C VAL A 279 9.12 -2.11 -4.79
N TYR A 280 9.52 -1.70 -5.98
CA TYR A 280 10.43 -0.56 -6.19
C TYR A 280 9.63 0.64 -6.67
N TYR A 281 9.69 1.76 -5.96
CA TYR A 281 8.95 2.95 -6.37
C TYR A 281 9.67 3.67 -7.51
N ALA A 282 9.04 3.74 -8.67
CA ALA A 282 9.45 4.62 -9.76
C ALA A 282 9.10 6.09 -9.45
N LYS A 283 8.02 6.31 -8.69
CA LYS A 283 7.65 7.60 -8.09
C LYS A 283 7.03 7.35 -6.72
N GLU A 284 7.40 8.16 -5.73
CA GLU A 284 6.90 8.12 -4.35
C GLU A 284 6.68 9.56 -3.87
N ASP A 285 5.50 9.86 -3.33
CA ASP A 285 5.13 11.17 -2.78
C ASP A 285 5.39 12.35 -3.73
N GLY A 286 5.09 12.14 -5.02
CA GLY A 286 5.31 13.13 -6.08
C GLY A 286 6.76 13.30 -6.53
N VAL A 287 7.71 12.55 -5.95
CA VAL A 287 9.12 12.55 -6.33
C VAL A 287 9.41 11.40 -7.27
N SER A 288 9.83 11.71 -8.50
CA SER A 288 10.33 10.71 -9.46
C SER A 288 11.66 10.15 -8.97
N LEU A 289 11.73 8.82 -8.80
CA LEU A 289 12.92 8.07 -8.44
C LEU A 289 13.56 7.39 -9.66
N MET A 290 12.94 7.58 -10.83
CA MET A 290 13.41 7.12 -12.11
C MET A 290 14.60 7.93 -12.62
N LYS A 291 15.51 7.24 -13.30
CA LYS A 291 16.53 7.84 -14.15
C LYS A 291 16.76 6.89 -15.32
N HIS A 292 16.15 7.17 -16.48
CA HIS A 292 16.12 6.25 -17.62
C HIS A 292 15.55 4.88 -17.16
N ASN A 293 16.12 3.76 -17.61
CA ASN A 293 15.66 2.41 -17.25
C ASN A 293 16.11 1.96 -15.84
N LYS A 294 16.37 2.89 -14.91
CA LYS A 294 16.77 2.56 -13.54
C LYS A 294 15.92 3.31 -12.53
N VAL A 295 15.56 2.59 -11.48
CA VAL A 295 14.95 3.13 -10.27
C VAL A 295 16.03 3.25 -9.20
N LYS A 296 16.20 4.45 -8.65
CA LYS A 296 17.07 4.64 -7.49
C LYS A 296 16.43 4.01 -6.27
N THR A 297 17.06 2.96 -5.78
CA THR A 297 16.71 2.28 -4.52
C THR A 297 17.55 2.80 -3.35
N GLY A 298 18.60 3.58 -3.65
CA GLY A 298 19.50 4.17 -2.70
C GLY A 298 18.80 5.19 -1.80
N SER A 299 18.59 4.81 -0.53
CA SER A 299 18.31 5.64 0.65
C SER A 299 17.90 7.10 0.38
N PHE A 300 16.73 7.31 -0.22
CA PHE A 300 15.81 8.31 0.31
C PHE A 300 15.08 7.68 1.49
N THR A 301 15.85 7.14 2.45
CA THR A 301 15.28 6.81 3.73
C THR A 301 14.97 8.16 4.35
N THR A 302 13.74 8.62 4.13
CA THR A 302 13.20 9.80 4.80
C THR A 302 13.51 9.63 6.28
N GLN A 303 13.64 10.73 7.01
CA GLN A 303 13.83 10.64 8.45
C GLN A 303 12.76 9.73 9.07
N ALA A 304 11.54 9.72 8.50
CA ALA A 304 10.46 8.80 8.80
C ALA A 304 10.81 7.32 8.61
N GLN A 305 11.29 6.88 7.43
CA GLN A 305 11.68 5.48 7.21
C GLN A 305 12.84 5.02 8.15
N LYS A 306 13.79 5.91 8.50
CA LYS A 306 14.86 5.61 9.48
C LYS A 306 14.28 5.47 10.89
N LEU A 307 13.30 6.31 11.22
CA LEU A 307 12.60 6.31 12.49
C LEU A 307 11.65 5.11 12.63
N ILE A 308 10.91 4.72 11.59
CA ILE A 308 10.08 3.51 11.54
C ILE A 308 10.91 2.28 11.90
N LYS A 309 12.14 2.17 11.35
CA LYS A 309 13.07 1.09 11.71
C LYS A 309 13.48 1.12 13.19
N SER A 310 13.54 2.30 13.81
CA SER A 310 13.77 2.44 15.26
C SER A 310 12.55 2.10 16.13
N TYR A 311 11.31 2.25 15.62
CA TYR A 311 10.07 1.88 16.33
C TYR A 311 9.70 0.40 16.23
N ALA A 312 10.19 -0.30 15.20
CA ALA A 312 10.12 -1.75 15.09
C ALA A 312 10.88 -2.48 16.23
N MET A 313 11.51 -1.74 17.16
CA MET A 313 12.31 -2.26 18.27
C MET A 313 11.87 -1.79 19.65
N SER A 314 10.71 -1.13 19.80
CA SER A 314 10.14 -0.89 21.14
C SER A 314 9.77 -2.25 21.75
N ALA A 315 10.43 -2.66 22.84
CA ALA A 315 10.34 -3.98 23.47
C ALA A 315 8.92 -4.46 23.84
N ASN A 316 7.93 -3.55 23.84
CA ASN A 316 6.56 -3.85 24.23
C ASN A 316 5.65 -4.27 23.06
N TRP A 317 6.05 -4.07 21.80
CA TRP A 317 5.28 -4.54 20.64
C TRP A 317 5.69 -5.97 20.29
N VAL A 318 4.72 -6.89 20.30
CA VAL A 318 4.94 -8.30 20.00
C VAL A 318 4.39 -8.60 18.61
N GLN A 319 5.26 -9.05 17.70
CA GLN A 319 4.87 -9.47 16.36
C GLN A 319 4.09 -10.78 16.40
N MET A 320 2.93 -10.78 15.78
CA MET A 320 2.05 -11.93 15.58
C MET A 320 2.06 -12.34 14.11
N LYS A 321 2.11 -13.64 13.87
CA LYS A 321 1.92 -14.22 12.53
C LYS A 321 0.45 -14.12 12.09
N PRO A 322 0.13 -14.29 10.80
CA PRO A 322 -1.25 -14.50 10.35
C PRO A 322 -2.02 -15.46 11.26
N GLY A 323 -3.19 -15.03 11.71
CA GLY A 323 -4.05 -15.81 12.62
C GLY A 323 -3.55 -15.91 14.07
N GLY A 324 -2.51 -15.16 14.46
CA GLY A 324 -1.86 -15.27 15.78
C GLY A 324 -2.66 -14.71 16.95
N GLY A 325 -3.69 -13.90 16.70
CA GLY A 325 -4.53 -13.32 17.76
C GLY A 325 -3.75 -12.41 18.73
N VAL A 326 -3.98 -12.59 20.04
CA VAL A 326 -3.36 -11.78 21.11
C VAL A 326 -2.31 -12.62 21.85
N PRO A 327 -1.08 -12.11 22.08
CA PRO A 327 -0.06 -12.85 22.82
C PRO A 327 -0.46 -13.05 24.30
N PRO A 328 -0.05 -14.18 24.93
CA PRO A 328 -0.30 -14.40 26.35
C PRO A 328 0.24 -13.28 27.24
N GLY A 329 -0.52 -12.89 28.26
CA GLY A 329 -0.12 -11.86 29.22
C GLY A 329 -0.26 -10.42 28.74
N ALA A 330 -0.84 -10.18 27.55
CA ALA A 330 -1.13 -8.82 27.09
C ALA A 330 -2.08 -8.09 28.06
N ASN A 331 -1.85 -6.81 28.32
CA ASN A 331 -2.74 -5.99 29.12
C ASN A 331 -3.89 -5.43 28.26
N ALA A 332 -5.12 -5.50 28.77
CA ALA A 332 -6.28 -4.90 28.12
C ALA A 332 -6.18 -3.36 28.13
N ALA A 333 -6.55 -2.74 27.01
CA ALA A 333 -6.57 -1.30 26.82
C ALA A 333 -7.99 -0.72 26.85
N GLY A 334 -9.02 -1.57 26.83
CA GLY A 334 -10.41 -1.16 26.78
C GLY A 334 -11.36 -2.36 26.79
N GLU A 335 -12.62 -2.13 26.43
CA GLU A 335 -13.70 -3.11 26.52
C GLU A 335 -14.66 -2.93 25.33
N ASP A 336 -15.04 -4.04 24.70
CA ASP A 336 -15.99 -4.05 23.58
C ASP A 336 -17.45 -4.00 24.08
N ILE A 337 -18.42 -3.90 23.17
CA ILE A 337 -19.86 -3.75 23.52
C ILE A 337 -20.38 -4.92 24.38
N ASP A 338 -19.83 -6.11 24.17
CA ASP A 338 -20.20 -7.35 24.89
C ASP A 338 -19.41 -7.54 26.20
N GLY A 339 -18.62 -6.57 26.59
CA GLY A 339 -17.83 -6.56 27.81
C GLY A 339 -16.50 -7.29 27.71
N LYS A 340 -16.11 -7.78 26.52
CA LYS A 340 -14.83 -8.47 26.35
C LYS A 340 -13.67 -7.48 26.22
N PRO A 341 -12.49 -7.84 26.75
CA PRO A 341 -11.32 -6.96 26.71
C PRO A 341 -10.83 -6.70 25.28
N LEU A 342 -10.50 -5.44 25.01
CA LEU A 342 -9.84 -4.98 23.79
C LEU A 342 -8.36 -4.69 24.06
N TYR A 343 -7.53 -5.04 23.09
CA TYR A 343 -6.08 -4.84 23.13
C TYR A 343 -5.66 -3.91 21.98
N ILE A 344 -4.53 -3.21 22.17
CA ILE A 344 -3.98 -2.30 21.16
C ILE A 344 -3.23 -3.13 20.12
N ALA A 345 -3.64 -3.00 18.87
CA ALA A 345 -2.96 -3.62 17.74
C ALA A 345 -2.52 -2.55 16.73
N ARG A 346 -1.46 -2.85 15.98
CA ARG A 346 -1.07 -2.09 14.79
C ARG A 346 -0.66 -3.03 13.67
N VAL A 347 -0.76 -2.54 12.45
CA VAL A 347 -0.26 -3.22 11.25
C VAL A 347 0.58 -2.24 10.46
N LYS A 348 1.56 -2.77 9.73
CA LYS A 348 2.35 -1.98 8.79
C LYS A 348 1.84 -2.24 7.37
N ILE A 349 1.47 -1.17 6.67
CA ILE A 349 1.10 -1.19 5.25
C ILE A 349 2.02 -0.17 4.58
N GLY A 350 2.80 -0.62 3.60
CA GLY A 350 3.83 0.22 2.99
C GLY A 350 4.84 0.74 4.02
N SER A 351 4.99 2.06 4.10
CA SER A 351 5.87 2.73 5.05
C SER A 351 5.18 3.05 6.39
N ALA A 352 3.85 3.13 6.43
CA ALA A 352 3.10 3.63 7.57
C ALA A 352 2.54 2.54 8.51
N TYR A 353 2.15 2.97 9.70
CA TYR A 353 1.46 2.16 10.69
C TYR A 353 0.00 2.55 10.84
N TYR A 354 -0.86 1.54 10.86
CA TYR A 354 -2.30 1.68 11.06
C TYR A 354 -2.68 0.98 12.35
N LEU A 355 -3.26 1.73 13.28
CA LEU A 355 -3.61 1.23 14.62
C LEU A 355 -5.08 0.85 14.70
N GLY A 356 -5.38 0.01 15.69
CA GLY A 356 -6.74 -0.29 16.06
C GLY A 356 -6.82 -1.22 17.25
N LYS A 357 -7.77 -2.15 17.16
CA LYS A 357 -8.18 -3.01 18.26
C LYS A 357 -8.18 -4.48 17.86
N ILE A 358 -7.96 -5.35 18.83
CA ILE A 358 -8.11 -6.80 18.69
C ILE A 358 -8.70 -7.37 19.98
N ARG A 359 -9.40 -8.50 19.90
CA ARG A 359 -9.87 -9.27 21.06
C ARG A 359 -9.13 -10.60 21.17
N SER A 360 -9.08 -11.15 22.38
CA SER A 360 -8.44 -12.45 22.61
C SER A 360 -9.15 -13.62 21.92
N ASP A 361 -10.43 -13.45 21.55
CA ASP A 361 -11.21 -14.42 20.76
C ASP A 361 -11.18 -14.15 19.25
N TRP A 362 -10.35 -13.21 18.78
CA TRP A 362 -10.13 -12.93 17.36
C TRP A 362 -8.75 -13.40 16.90
N THR A 363 -8.61 -13.69 15.61
CA THR A 363 -7.35 -14.13 15.00
C THR A 363 -6.62 -13.00 14.27
N TYR A 364 -7.28 -11.86 14.05
CA TYR A 364 -6.80 -10.68 13.34
C TYR A 364 -7.27 -9.38 14.02
N PRO A 365 -6.55 -8.26 13.86
CA PRO A 365 -7.00 -6.96 14.35
C PRO A 365 -7.97 -6.29 13.37
N LEU A 366 -8.71 -5.33 13.89
CA LEU A 366 -9.45 -4.33 13.14
C LEU A 366 -8.72 -2.99 13.26
N VAL A 367 -8.31 -2.40 12.15
CA VAL A 367 -7.56 -1.13 12.11
C VAL A 367 -8.31 -0.04 11.36
N THR A 368 -7.98 1.22 11.61
CA THR A 368 -8.45 2.33 10.78
C THR A 368 -7.58 2.44 9.53
N TYR A 369 -8.13 2.15 8.36
CA TYR A 369 -7.44 2.36 7.08
C TYR A 369 -8.42 2.94 6.06
N PHE A 370 -8.00 4.02 5.38
CA PHE A 370 -8.81 4.73 4.36
C PHE A 370 -10.24 5.05 4.85
N ASP A 371 -10.35 5.71 6.01
CA ASP A 371 -11.60 6.09 6.70
C ASP A 371 -12.53 4.92 7.09
N ARG A 372 -12.01 3.69 7.14
CA ARG A 372 -12.80 2.48 7.47
C ARG A 372 -12.20 1.65 8.60
N GLU A 373 -13.05 0.85 9.23
CA GLU A 373 -12.62 -0.27 10.06
C GLU A 373 -12.38 -1.49 9.16
N VAL A 374 -11.16 -2.02 9.19
CA VAL A 374 -10.69 -3.01 8.22
C VAL A 374 -10.02 -4.19 8.96
N PRO A 375 -10.43 -5.44 8.70
CA PRO A 375 -9.75 -6.62 9.20
C PRO A 375 -8.46 -6.91 8.43
N ILE A 376 -7.39 -7.27 9.15
CA ILE A 376 -6.06 -7.50 8.56
C ILE A 376 -5.56 -8.91 8.88
N ASN A 377 -5.47 -9.76 7.85
CA ASN A 377 -5.19 -11.19 8.03
C ASN A 377 -3.74 -11.60 7.81
N PHE A 378 -2.87 -10.71 7.33
CA PHE A 378 -1.47 -11.02 7.02
C PHE A 378 -0.48 -10.90 8.20
N GLY A 379 -1.00 -10.76 9.42
CA GLY A 379 -0.21 -10.59 10.63
C GLY A 379 -0.19 -9.14 11.13
N HIS A 380 0.20 -8.96 12.38
CA HIS A 380 0.05 -7.71 13.12
C HIS A 380 0.98 -7.64 14.32
N GLU A 381 1.06 -6.50 14.97
CA GLU A 381 1.75 -6.33 16.25
C GLU A 381 0.73 -5.98 17.35
N VAL A 382 0.95 -6.48 18.56
CA VAL A 382 0.14 -6.16 19.74
C VAL A 382 1.04 -5.46 20.78
N LEU A 383 0.58 -4.35 21.35
CA LEU A 383 1.26 -3.72 22.48
C LEU A 383 0.92 -4.53 23.74
N ALA A 384 1.84 -5.37 24.19
CA ALA A 384 1.57 -6.38 25.20
C ALA A 384 1.69 -5.87 26.64
N ASN A 385 2.68 -5.00 26.92
CA ASN A 385 2.96 -4.54 28.28
C ASN A 385 2.60 -3.05 28.47
N LEU A 386 1.74 -2.78 29.45
CA LEU A 386 1.26 -1.44 29.83
C LEU A 386 1.61 -1.07 31.30
N GLU A 387 2.45 -1.84 32.01
CA GLU A 387 2.65 -1.74 33.47
C GLU A 387 3.17 -0.37 33.96
N ASP A 388 4.01 0.32 33.17
CA ASP A 388 4.55 1.65 33.47
C ASP A 388 3.89 2.78 32.65
N MET A 389 2.59 2.63 32.38
CA MET A 389 1.84 3.56 31.53
C MET A 389 0.52 3.96 32.16
N LYS A 390 0.15 5.22 31.92
CA LYS A 390 -1.13 5.80 32.34
C LYS A 390 -1.89 6.36 31.16
N TRP A 391 -3.21 6.42 31.31
CA TRP A 391 -4.11 7.10 30.38
C TRP A 391 -4.32 8.53 30.84
N VAL A 392 -4.04 9.48 29.96
CA VAL A 392 -4.15 10.91 30.22
C VAL A 392 -5.21 11.52 29.31
N PRO A 393 -6.21 12.26 29.84
CA PRO A 393 -7.24 12.89 29.02
C PRO A 393 -6.65 13.86 27.99
N GLY A 394 -7.21 13.85 26.78
CA GLY A 394 -6.86 14.75 25.69
C GLY A 394 -8.09 15.15 24.88
N LYS A 395 -7.95 16.22 24.09
CA LYS A 395 -9.00 16.69 23.19
C LYS A 395 -8.44 17.35 21.94
N GLY A 396 -9.18 17.32 20.85
CA GLY A 396 -8.91 18.17 19.67
C GLY A 396 -7.52 18.02 19.03
N GLY A 397 -6.86 16.87 19.19
CA GLY A 397 -5.49 16.62 18.71
C GLY A 397 -4.39 16.92 19.74
N GLU A 398 -4.73 17.35 20.96
CA GLU A 398 -3.76 17.51 22.05
C GLU A 398 -3.07 16.17 22.36
N ILE A 399 -1.73 16.20 22.45
CA ILE A 399 -0.87 15.07 22.79
C ILE A 399 -0.09 15.43 24.07
N PRO A 400 -0.35 14.75 25.19
CA PRO A 400 0.38 15.00 26.44
C PRO A 400 1.89 14.70 26.32
N PRO A 401 2.73 15.30 27.19
CA PRO A 401 4.12 14.88 27.33
C PRO A 401 4.22 13.39 27.65
N LYS A 402 5.30 12.74 27.18
CA LYS A 402 5.54 11.29 27.35
C LYS A 402 4.50 10.36 26.69
N ALA A 403 3.67 10.85 25.77
CA ALA A 403 2.75 10.00 25.01
C ALA A 403 3.49 8.86 24.29
N VAL A 404 2.92 7.65 24.36
CA VAL A 404 3.46 6.44 23.74
C VAL A 404 3.32 6.55 22.23
N LYS A 405 4.46 6.55 21.55
CA LYS A 405 4.52 6.58 20.09
C LYS A 405 4.23 5.19 19.53
N ALA A 406 3.27 5.11 18.61
CA ALA A 406 2.80 3.87 18.03
C ALA A 406 3.30 3.62 16.60
N GLY A 407 3.99 4.59 16.00
CA GLY A 407 4.47 4.52 14.63
C GLY A 407 4.42 5.89 13.96
N MET A 408 4.38 5.89 12.64
CA MET A 408 4.22 7.08 11.81
C MET A 408 3.18 6.81 10.73
N ASP A 409 2.53 7.87 10.26
CA ASP A 409 1.69 7.85 9.06
C ASP A 409 2.53 7.95 7.78
N ASP A 410 1.84 7.99 6.64
CA ASP A 410 2.48 8.07 5.30
C ASP A 410 3.26 9.38 5.12
N ASP A 411 2.84 10.48 5.78
CA ASP A 411 3.52 11.78 5.75
C ASP A 411 4.73 11.85 6.72
N GLY A 412 4.96 10.80 7.51
CA GLY A 412 6.04 10.74 8.50
C GLY A 412 5.76 11.45 9.83
N HIS A 413 4.52 11.83 10.11
CA HIS A 413 4.12 12.35 11.42
C HIS A 413 3.98 11.22 12.43
N TYR A 414 4.32 11.51 13.69
CA TYR A 414 4.12 10.54 14.78
C TYR A 414 2.65 10.27 15.05
N LEU A 415 2.35 8.99 15.20
CA LEU A 415 1.08 8.47 15.69
C LEU A 415 1.22 8.06 17.15
N TYR A 416 0.16 8.29 17.93
CA TYR A 416 0.10 7.99 19.35
C TYR A 416 -1.08 7.10 19.67
N VAL A 417 -0.95 6.26 20.70
CA VAL A 417 -2.03 5.38 21.15
C VAL A 417 -3.09 6.22 21.86
N ALA A 418 -4.34 6.12 21.40
CA ALA A 418 -5.51 6.70 22.05
C ALA A 418 -6.58 5.65 22.33
N ARG A 419 -7.53 5.97 23.19
CA ARG A 419 -8.80 5.25 23.33
C ARG A 419 -9.94 6.21 23.61
N ALA A 420 -11.15 5.86 23.19
CA ALA A 420 -12.37 6.60 23.52
C ALA A 420 -13.59 5.70 23.49
N VAL A 421 -14.72 6.21 24.01
CA VAL A 421 -16.02 5.53 23.93
C VAL A 421 -16.60 5.74 22.53
N VAL A 422 -16.87 4.64 21.83
CA VAL A 422 -17.43 4.60 20.47
C VAL A 422 -18.68 3.71 20.45
N GLY A 423 -19.66 4.06 19.62
CA GLY A 423 -20.93 3.35 19.51
C GLY A 423 -22.14 4.26 19.68
N ASP A 424 -23.14 3.77 20.40
CA ASP A 424 -24.48 4.34 20.47
C ASP A 424 -24.44 5.73 21.13
N SER A 425 -24.52 6.77 20.31
CA SER A 425 -24.63 8.16 20.77
C SER A 425 -26.10 8.49 20.98
N ARG A 426 -26.66 8.03 22.10
CA ARG A 426 -28.04 8.39 22.50
C ARG A 426 -28.07 9.82 23.05
N GLY A 427 -28.01 10.79 22.16
CA GLY A 427 -28.19 12.21 22.48
C GLY A 427 -28.88 12.93 21.33
N VAL A 428 -29.91 13.72 21.65
CA VAL A 428 -30.46 14.68 20.69
C VAL A 428 -29.42 15.79 20.52
N LEU A 429 -29.03 16.10 19.28
CA LEU A 429 -28.02 17.14 18.97
C LEU A 429 -26.61 16.89 19.54
N GLY A 430 -26.23 15.63 19.81
CA GLY A 430 -24.89 15.30 20.30
C GLY A 430 -24.63 15.63 21.77
N ILE A 431 -25.67 15.97 22.52
CA ILE A 431 -25.62 16.18 23.98
C ILE A 431 -26.24 14.95 24.65
N GLY A 432 -25.42 14.12 25.31
CA GLY A 432 -25.88 12.91 26.00
C GLY A 432 -24.73 11.98 26.42
N LYS A 433 -25.02 11.05 27.34
CA LYS A 433 -24.06 10.02 27.79
C LYS A 433 -23.77 9.08 26.63
N LYS A 434 -22.53 9.05 26.14
CA LYS A 434 -22.08 8.04 25.18
C LYS A 434 -22.01 6.68 25.86
N SER A 435 -22.60 5.66 25.23
CA SER A 435 -22.53 4.27 25.68
C SER A 435 -22.07 3.41 24.52
N GLY A 436 -21.11 2.52 24.75
CA GLY A 436 -20.58 1.64 23.72
C GLY A 436 -19.24 1.07 24.13
N ALA A 437 -18.47 0.59 23.14
CA ALA A 437 -17.14 0.07 23.38
C ALA A 437 -16.19 1.20 23.78
N TYR A 438 -15.33 0.94 24.75
CA TYR A 438 -14.19 1.78 25.05
C TYR A 438 -12.99 1.22 24.30
N ALA A 439 -12.75 1.73 23.09
CA ALA A 439 -11.89 1.07 22.11
C ALA A 439 -10.60 1.85 21.85
N PRO A 440 -9.46 1.15 21.68
CA PRO A 440 -8.21 1.77 21.28
C PRO A 440 -8.20 2.16 19.80
N GLY A 441 -7.36 3.14 19.48
CA GLY A 441 -7.15 3.68 18.14
C GLY A 441 -5.91 4.58 18.12
N THR A 442 -5.86 5.50 17.15
CA THR A 442 -4.72 6.41 16.94
C THR A 442 -5.11 7.87 17.16
N VAL A 443 -4.16 8.70 17.57
CA VAL A 443 -4.29 10.16 17.56
C VAL A 443 -2.97 10.80 17.16
N ALA A 444 -3.05 11.97 16.54
CA ALA A 444 -1.91 12.83 16.24
C ALA A 444 -2.38 14.29 16.16
N PRO A 445 -1.47 15.28 16.31
CA PRO A 445 -1.84 16.70 16.25
C PRO A 445 -2.58 17.09 14.97
N HIS A 446 -2.13 16.57 13.82
CA HIS A 446 -2.74 16.89 12.52
C HIS A 446 -4.11 16.21 12.31
N LEU A 447 -4.40 15.10 13.00
CA LEU A 447 -5.69 14.39 12.93
C LEU A 447 -6.82 15.13 13.66
N LYS A 448 -6.48 16.01 14.63
CA LYS A 448 -7.39 16.84 15.43
C LYS A 448 -8.44 16.07 16.24
N SER A 449 -8.32 14.74 16.33
CA SER A 449 -9.22 13.83 17.05
C SER A 449 -8.62 12.43 17.04
N ALA A 450 -9.04 11.58 17.98
CA ALA A 450 -8.74 10.16 17.92
C ALA A 450 -9.51 9.50 16.76
N ARG A 451 -8.86 8.58 16.05
CA ARG A 451 -9.42 7.72 15.00
C ARG A 451 -9.52 6.31 15.56
N ILE A 452 -10.74 5.79 15.63
CA ILE A 452 -11.03 4.51 16.28
C ILE A 452 -11.82 3.63 15.31
N PRO A 453 -11.37 2.39 15.04
CA PRO A 453 -12.13 1.46 14.22
C PRO A 453 -13.37 1.00 14.98
N PHE A 454 -14.56 1.23 14.43
CA PHE A 454 -15.81 0.74 15.01
C PHE A 454 -16.98 0.70 14.01
N GLY A 455 -17.71 -0.42 13.98
CA GLY A 455 -18.94 -0.56 13.21
C GLY A 455 -18.74 -0.43 11.69
N GLY A 456 -17.60 -0.91 11.18
CA GLY A 456 -17.22 -0.82 9.77
C GLY A 456 -16.67 0.53 9.31
N LYS A 457 -16.48 1.49 10.23
CA LYS A 457 -16.07 2.87 9.94
C LYS A 457 -14.88 3.30 10.80
N GLU A 458 -14.14 4.30 10.31
CA GLU A 458 -13.32 5.13 11.19
C GLU A 458 -14.23 6.11 11.95
N VAL A 459 -14.31 5.95 13.27
CA VAL A 459 -15.00 6.89 14.15
C VAL A 459 -14.01 7.95 14.63
N ARG A 460 -14.44 9.21 14.57
CA ARG A 460 -13.62 10.38 14.90
C ARG A 460 -14.08 10.96 16.23
N GLU A 461 -13.26 10.81 17.27
CA GLU A 461 -13.61 11.22 18.63
C GLU A 461 -12.78 12.42 19.10
N GLN A 462 -13.48 13.49 19.48
CA GLN A 462 -12.86 14.75 19.91
C GLN A 462 -12.34 14.71 21.34
N ILE A 463 -12.90 13.83 22.17
CA ILE A 463 -12.52 13.62 23.57
C ILE A 463 -12.06 12.18 23.68
N TYR A 464 -10.85 11.98 24.20
CA TYR A 464 -10.17 10.69 24.23
C TYR A 464 -9.15 10.67 25.37
N ASP A 465 -8.60 9.50 25.66
CA ASP A 465 -7.43 9.36 26.52
C ASP A 465 -6.22 8.93 25.70
N VAL A 466 -5.06 9.49 26.01
CA VAL A 466 -3.77 9.18 25.37
C VAL A 466 -2.94 8.35 26.32
N LEU A 467 -2.40 7.24 25.84
CA LEU A 467 -1.48 6.41 26.60
C LEU A 467 -0.13 7.13 26.74
N CYS A 468 0.35 7.29 27.97
CA CYS A 468 1.60 7.98 28.29
C CYS A 468 2.45 7.13 29.21
N HIS A 469 3.77 7.21 29.08
CA HIS A 469 4.68 6.65 30.08
C HIS A 469 4.52 7.40 31.41
N ASP A 470 4.66 6.69 32.52
CA ASP A 470 4.49 7.28 33.84
C ASP A 470 5.50 8.41 34.18
#